data_AF-A0A1N7PGY9-F1
#
_entry.id   AF-A0A1N7PGY9-F1
#
_cell.length_a   1.000
_cell.length_b   1.000
_cell.length_c   1.000
_cell.angle_alpha   90.00
_cell.angle_beta   90.00
_cell.angle_gamma   90.00
#
_symmetry.space_group_name_H-M   'P 1'
#
loop_
_entity.id
_entity.type
_entity.pdbx_description
1 polymer ?
#
loop_
_entity_poly.entity_id
_entity_poly.type
_entity_poly.pdbx_seq_one_letter_code
_entity_poly.pdbx_strand_id
1 'polypeptide(L)'
;MRHLARSLLTVLVLALAACSAPPPDRQGGPEALAQAIAALGPDVDPTEAQRAAEIAYAYPLQLAEDWQVEDPPLVHNFKVLEGLREKGLCNDWARAMLERLGQERFETLALHWSTSPPRGFRVIHHSAVISARGETRDEGIVLDPWRWGGVLYWSAPEDDPTYRWGPPI
;
A
#
# COMPACT_ATOMS: atom_id res chain seq x y z
N MET A 1 16.01 0.01 46.28
CA MET A 1 15.34 1.03 45.43
C MET A 1 16.15 1.40 44.17
N ARG A 2 17.45 1.77 44.25
CA ARG A 2 18.27 2.10 43.06
C ARG A 2 18.48 0.95 42.06
N HIS A 3 18.52 -0.30 42.54
CA HIS A 3 18.60 -1.49 41.67
C HIS A 3 17.27 -1.79 40.98
N LEU A 4 16.14 -1.66 41.68
CA LEU A 4 14.79 -1.75 41.08
C LEU A 4 14.55 -0.68 40.01
N ALA A 5 14.97 0.57 40.25
CA ALA A 5 14.86 1.65 39.27
C ALA A 5 15.73 1.42 38.03
N ARG A 6 16.93 0.84 38.18
CA ARG A 6 17.79 0.45 37.04
C ARG A 6 17.21 -0.72 36.28
N SER A 7 16.68 -1.74 36.96
CA SER A 7 16.01 -2.89 36.33
C SER A 7 14.73 -2.49 35.60
N LEU A 8 13.94 -1.55 36.14
CA LEU A 8 12.77 -0.99 35.45
C LEU A 8 13.18 -0.23 34.18
N LEU A 9 14.28 0.53 34.24
CA LEU A 9 14.79 1.28 33.10
C LEU A 9 15.30 0.35 31.98
N THR A 10 15.93 -0.78 32.32
CA THR A 10 16.40 -1.77 31.33
C THR A 10 15.24 -2.52 30.68
N VAL A 11 14.18 -2.85 31.42
CA VAL A 11 12.96 -3.46 30.86
C VAL A 11 12.22 -2.48 29.95
N LEU A 12 12.20 -1.19 30.29
CA LEU A 12 11.60 -0.14 29.47
C LEU A 12 12.34 0.09 28.13
N VAL A 13 13.67 -0.03 28.11
CA VAL A 13 14.47 0.09 26.87
C VAL A 13 14.34 -1.16 25.98
N LEU A 14 14.23 -2.35 26.57
CA LEU A 14 13.99 -3.60 25.81
C LEU A 14 12.58 -3.69 25.23
N ALA A 15 11.58 -3.05 25.85
CA ALA A 15 10.22 -2.97 25.33
C ALA A 15 10.08 -2.02 24.12
N LEU A 16 11.05 -1.11 23.91
CA LEU A 16 11.07 -0.16 22.78
C LEU A 16 11.76 -0.71 21.53
N ALA A 17 12.37 -1.89 21.60
CA ALA A 17 13.03 -2.56 20.48
C ALA A 17 12.13 -3.60 19.79
N ALA A 18 10.80 -3.46 19.88
CA ALA A 18 9.90 -4.18 18.99
C ALA A 18 10.08 -3.59 17.59
N CYS A 19 11.04 -4.12 16.83
CA CYS A 19 11.15 -3.84 15.40
C CYS A 19 9.78 -4.08 14.77
N SER A 20 9.14 -3.01 14.28
CA SER A 20 7.93 -3.11 13.49
C SER A 20 8.28 -3.62 12.10
N ALA A 21 8.68 -4.88 12.02
CA ALA A 21 8.82 -5.54 10.74
C ALA A 21 7.44 -5.50 10.05
N PRO A 22 7.37 -5.17 8.75
CA PRO A 22 6.11 -5.20 8.04
C PRO A 22 5.55 -6.62 8.08
N PRO A 23 4.21 -6.78 8.14
CA PRO A 23 3.61 -8.12 8.12
C PRO A 23 4.03 -8.86 6.85
N PRO A 24 4.20 -10.20 6.93
CA PRO A 24 4.42 -10.99 5.72
C PRO A 24 3.22 -10.86 4.79
N ASP A 25 3.43 -10.99 3.48
CA ASP A 25 2.31 -11.08 2.54
C ASP A 25 1.43 -12.29 2.89
N ARG A 26 0.13 -12.04 3.04
CA ARG A 26 -0.88 -13.05 3.36
C ARG A 26 -1.89 -13.26 2.23
N GLN A 27 -1.72 -12.59 1.09
CA GLN A 27 -2.69 -12.59 -0.01
C GLN A 27 -2.26 -13.49 -1.18
N GLY A 28 -1.22 -14.30 -0.99
CA GLY A 28 -0.82 -15.34 -1.94
C GLY A 28 0.15 -14.88 -3.03
N GLY A 29 0.76 -13.70 -2.88
CA GLY A 29 1.80 -13.23 -3.78
C GLY A 29 1.31 -12.64 -5.10
N PRO A 30 2.25 -12.29 -5.99
CA PRO A 30 1.94 -11.73 -7.30
C PRO A 30 1.11 -12.69 -8.17
N GLU A 31 1.24 -14.00 -8.03
CA GLU A 31 0.44 -14.97 -8.79
C GLU A 31 -1.05 -14.91 -8.43
N ALA A 32 -1.38 -14.73 -7.15
CA ALA A 32 -2.76 -14.59 -6.69
C ALA A 32 -3.37 -13.27 -7.18
N LEU A 33 -2.60 -12.18 -7.13
CA LEU A 33 -3.04 -10.90 -7.67
C LEU A 33 -3.19 -10.95 -9.20
N ALA A 34 -2.29 -11.61 -9.92
CA ALA A 34 -2.39 -11.78 -11.36
C ALA A 34 -3.67 -12.52 -11.75
N GLN A 35 -4.02 -13.58 -11.02
CA GLN A 35 -5.30 -14.29 -11.21
C GLN A 35 -6.50 -13.39 -10.93
N ALA A 36 -6.45 -12.57 -9.87
CA ALA A 36 -7.51 -11.65 -9.55
C ALA A 36 -7.69 -10.56 -10.63
N ILE A 37 -6.59 -10.00 -11.14
CA ILE A 37 -6.62 -9.01 -12.22
C ILE A 37 -7.15 -9.64 -13.51
N ALA A 38 -6.69 -10.84 -13.88
CA ALA A 38 -7.22 -11.55 -15.04
C ALA A 38 -8.71 -11.88 -14.90
N ALA A 39 -9.21 -12.07 -13.68
CA ALA A 39 -10.62 -12.34 -13.39
C ALA A 39 -11.51 -11.08 -13.46
N LEU A 40 -10.95 -9.88 -13.66
CA LEU A 40 -11.74 -8.65 -13.81
C LEU A 40 -12.60 -8.63 -15.08
N GLY A 41 -12.25 -9.42 -16.10
CA GLY A 41 -13.06 -9.55 -17.30
C GLY A 41 -12.47 -10.51 -18.32
N PRO A 42 -13.29 -11.03 -19.25
CA PRO A 42 -12.85 -11.99 -20.27
C PRO A 42 -11.85 -11.41 -21.27
N ASP A 43 -11.80 -10.09 -21.42
CA ASP A 43 -10.93 -9.39 -22.37
C ASP A 43 -9.59 -8.94 -21.74
N VAL A 44 -9.36 -9.24 -20.45
CA VAL A 44 -8.08 -8.92 -19.79
C VAL A 44 -7.00 -9.87 -20.28
N ASP A 45 -5.89 -9.34 -20.79
CA ASP A 45 -4.72 -10.15 -21.17
C ASP A 45 -4.03 -10.70 -19.91
N PRO A 46 -3.95 -12.04 -19.73
CA PRO A 46 -3.28 -12.63 -18.59
C PRO A 46 -1.80 -12.22 -18.45
N THR A 47 -1.14 -11.86 -19.55
CA THR A 47 0.24 -11.37 -19.57
C THR A 47 0.34 -9.97 -18.97
N GLU A 48 -0.62 -9.09 -19.25
CA GLU A 48 -0.70 -7.76 -18.64
C GLU A 48 -1.03 -7.88 -17.15
N ALA A 49 -1.95 -8.78 -16.79
CA ALA A 49 -2.31 -9.06 -15.40
C ALA A 49 -1.10 -9.54 -14.59
N GLN A 50 -0.32 -10.49 -15.13
CA GLN A 50 0.91 -10.98 -14.51
C GLN A 50 1.91 -9.84 -14.31
N ARG A 51 2.16 -9.04 -15.34
CA ARG A 51 3.12 -7.93 -15.25
C ARG A 51 2.70 -6.87 -14.24
N ALA A 52 1.42 -6.49 -14.24
CA ALA A 52 0.87 -5.54 -13.29
C ALA A 52 1.03 -6.05 -11.85
N ALA A 53 0.77 -7.33 -11.59
CA ALA A 53 0.90 -7.93 -10.28
C ALA A 53 2.36 -7.98 -9.80
N GLU A 54 3.29 -8.40 -10.66
CA GLU A 54 4.73 -8.43 -10.35
C GLU A 54 5.24 -7.04 -9.98
N ILE A 55 4.88 -6.01 -10.76
CA ILE A 55 5.24 -4.62 -10.48
C ILE A 55 4.61 -4.15 -9.16
N ALA A 56 3.32 -4.42 -8.95
CA ALA A 56 2.61 -3.96 -7.76
C ALA A 56 3.17 -4.55 -6.47
N TYR A 57 3.75 -5.76 -6.53
CA TYR A 57 4.44 -6.36 -5.40
C TYR A 57 5.88 -5.89 -5.23
N ALA A 58 6.66 -5.80 -6.31
CA ALA A 58 8.08 -5.51 -6.23
C ALA A 58 8.39 -4.03 -6.04
N TYR A 59 7.71 -3.15 -6.77
CA TYR A 59 8.05 -1.73 -6.81
C TYR A 59 7.87 -1.03 -5.45
N PRO A 60 6.80 -1.28 -4.67
CA PRO A 60 6.68 -0.65 -3.36
C PRO A 60 7.73 -1.08 -2.34
N LEU A 61 8.30 -2.28 -2.47
CA LEU A 61 9.41 -2.71 -1.62
C LEU A 61 10.67 -1.87 -1.93
N GLN A 62 10.94 -1.61 -3.22
CA GLN A 62 12.00 -0.70 -3.63
C GLN A 62 11.75 0.73 -3.11
N LEU A 63 10.52 1.23 -3.21
CA LEU A 63 10.17 2.56 -2.67
C LEU A 63 10.34 2.63 -1.14
N ALA A 64 10.08 1.56 -0.40
CA ALA A 64 10.30 1.52 1.04
C ALA A 64 11.78 1.73 1.38
N GLU A 65 12.69 1.10 0.62
CA GLU A 65 14.14 1.31 0.75
C GLU A 65 14.54 2.74 0.34
N ASP A 66 14.10 3.20 -0.83
CA ASP A 66 14.43 4.52 -1.38
C ASP A 66 13.94 5.67 -0.49
N TRP A 67 12.75 5.52 0.09
CA TRP A 67 12.13 6.52 0.98
C TRP A 67 12.46 6.30 2.46
N GLN A 68 13.30 5.29 2.77
CA GLN A 68 13.73 4.95 4.12
C GLN A 68 12.55 4.80 5.09
N VAL A 69 11.57 4.01 4.66
CA VAL A 69 10.34 3.70 5.40
C VAL A 69 10.62 2.49 6.29
N GLU A 70 10.91 2.77 7.55
CA GLU A 70 11.31 1.75 8.54
C GLU A 70 10.30 1.60 9.69
N ASP A 71 9.32 2.51 9.76
CA ASP A 71 8.38 2.62 10.87
C ASP A 71 6.95 2.29 10.43
N PRO A 72 6.02 2.09 11.39
CA PRO A 72 4.60 2.01 11.06
C PRO A 72 4.13 3.28 10.33
N PRO A 73 3.14 3.19 9.43
CA PRO A 73 2.84 4.27 8.48
C PRO A 73 2.50 5.61 9.15
N LEU A 74 1.82 5.62 10.29
CA LEU A 74 1.52 6.87 11.00
C LEU A 74 2.75 7.54 11.62
N VAL A 75 3.73 6.75 12.07
CA VAL A 75 5.01 7.25 12.59
C VAL A 75 5.83 7.82 11.44
N HIS A 76 5.88 7.13 10.30
CA HIS A 76 6.56 7.63 9.10
C HIS A 76 5.90 8.91 8.57
N ASN A 77 4.56 8.96 8.54
CA ASN A 77 3.83 10.18 8.15
C ASN A 77 4.22 11.38 9.03
N PHE A 78 4.35 11.19 10.34
CA PHE A 78 4.82 12.26 11.23
C PHE A 78 6.23 12.71 10.85
N LYS A 79 7.16 11.79 10.55
CA LYS A 79 8.51 12.14 10.08
C LYS A 79 8.48 12.97 8.80
N VAL A 80 7.58 12.66 7.85
CA VAL A 80 7.43 13.48 6.63
C VAL A 80 6.90 14.87 6.95
N LEU A 81 5.88 14.98 7.81
CA LEU A 81 5.29 16.27 8.21
C LEU A 81 6.31 17.18 8.93
N GLU A 82 7.21 16.60 9.72
CA GLU A 82 8.30 17.32 10.40
C GLU A 82 9.54 17.55 9.51
N GLY A 83 9.50 17.14 8.24
CA GLY A 83 10.61 17.32 7.29
C GLY A 83 11.82 16.40 7.53
N LEU A 84 11.66 15.32 8.30
CA LEU A 84 12.69 14.29 8.56
C LEU A 84 12.76 13.23 7.46
N ARG A 85 11.74 13.16 6.61
CA ARG A 85 11.63 12.33 5.42
C ARG A 85 10.97 13.13 4.31
N GLU A 86 11.36 12.89 3.06
CA GLU A 86 10.79 13.64 1.92
C GLU A 86 9.50 13.01 1.39
N LYS A 87 9.37 11.68 1.53
CA LYS A 87 8.34 10.85 0.91
C LYS A 87 7.83 9.77 1.85
N GLY A 88 6.70 9.18 1.47
CA GLY A 88 6.12 8.01 2.14
C GLY A 88 4.71 8.25 2.69
N LEU A 89 4.10 9.40 2.38
CA LEU A 89 2.67 9.61 2.63
C LEU A 89 1.84 8.77 1.66
N CYS A 90 0.62 8.41 2.04
CA CYS A 90 -0.26 7.56 1.22
C CYS A 90 -0.45 8.07 -0.23
N ASN A 91 -0.51 9.39 -0.43
CA ASN A 91 -0.59 9.99 -1.75
C ASN A 91 0.74 9.92 -2.54
N ASP A 92 1.90 9.84 -1.90
CA ASP A 92 3.16 9.58 -2.59
C ASP A 92 3.17 8.14 -3.13
N TRP A 93 2.77 7.17 -2.32
CA TRP A 93 2.66 5.76 -2.73
C TRP A 93 1.68 5.59 -3.90
N ALA A 94 0.47 6.14 -3.78
CA ALA A 94 -0.54 6.07 -4.82
C ALA A 94 -0.06 6.68 -6.15
N ARG A 95 0.60 7.85 -6.10
CA ARG A 95 1.19 8.49 -7.27
C ARG A 95 2.27 7.64 -7.91
N ALA A 96 3.23 7.17 -7.12
CA ALA A 96 4.34 6.39 -7.62
C ALA A 96 3.86 5.08 -8.27
N MET A 97 2.87 4.41 -7.67
CA MET A 97 2.25 3.21 -8.24
C MET A 97 1.59 3.49 -9.60
N LEU A 98 0.76 4.54 -9.68
CA LEU A 98 0.10 4.91 -10.93
C LEU A 98 1.11 5.29 -12.03
N GLU A 99 2.14 6.05 -11.69
CA GLU A 99 3.20 6.44 -12.62
C GLU A 99 3.98 5.22 -13.13
N ARG A 100 4.39 4.31 -12.24
CA ARG A 100 5.15 3.12 -12.62
C ARG A 100 4.31 2.15 -13.45
N LEU A 101 3.09 1.85 -13.04
CA LEU A 101 2.19 0.97 -13.79
C LEU A 101 1.79 1.61 -15.13
N GLY A 102 1.62 2.92 -15.19
CA GLY A 102 1.30 3.66 -16.42
C GLY A 102 2.39 3.58 -17.49
N GLN A 103 3.64 3.33 -17.11
CA GLN A 103 4.75 3.11 -18.07
C GLN A 103 4.58 1.84 -18.88
N GLU A 104 3.84 0.85 -18.38
CA GLU A 104 3.59 -0.41 -19.09
C GLU A 104 2.64 -0.26 -20.28
N ARG A 105 1.86 0.84 -20.32
CA ARG A 105 0.91 1.13 -21.40
C ARG A 105 0.01 -0.07 -21.72
N PHE A 106 -0.57 -0.67 -20.68
CA PHE A 106 -1.51 -1.77 -20.82
C PHE A 106 -2.61 -1.43 -21.82
N GLU A 107 -2.97 -2.35 -22.69
CA GLU A 107 -4.07 -2.21 -23.64
C GLU A 107 -5.39 -2.60 -22.95
N THR A 108 -5.37 -3.66 -22.14
CA THR A 108 -6.57 -4.29 -21.54
C THR A 108 -6.85 -3.84 -20.10
N LEU A 109 -5.94 -3.09 -19.48
CA LEU A 109 -6.07 -2.61 -18.09
C LEU A 109 -6.12 -1.09 -18.00
N ALA A 110 -6.94 -0.57 -17.09
CA ALA A 110 -7.03 0.85 -16.75
C ALA A 110 -6.55 1.11 -15.31
N LEU A 111 -6.02 2.31 -15.07
CA LEU A 111 -5.49 2.73 -13.78
C LEU A 111 -6.26 3.95 -13.28
N HIS A 112 -6.61 3.92 -12.00
CA HIS A 112 -7.44 4.96 -11.37
C HIS A 112 -6.84 5.40 -10.05
N TRP A 113 -6.92 6.70 -9.78
CA TRP A 113 -6.70 7.20 -8.43
C TRP A 113 -7.96 6.96 -7.58
N SER A 114 -7.80 6.41 -6.38
CA SER A 114 -8.87 6.29 -5.40
C SER A 114 -8.53 7.00 -4.10
N THR A 115 -9.56 7.55 -3.45
CA THR A 115 -9.45 8.15 -2.13
C THR A 115 -10.51 7.57 -1.20
N SER A 116 -10.14 7.29 0.04
CA SER A 116 -11.05 7.01 1.14
C SER A 116 -11.11 8.23 2.07
N PRO A 117 -12.30 8.78 2.35
CA PRO A 117 -12.44 9.90 3.28
C PRO A 117 -12.09 9.50 4.72
N PRO A 118 -11.77 10.47 5.59
CA PRO A 118 -11.57 10.23 7.01
C PRO A 118 -12.78 9.53 7.67
N ARG A 119 -12.52 8.60 8.60
CA ARG A 119 -13.58 7.93 9.37
C ARG A 119 -13.09 7.56 10.78
N GLY A 120 -13.73 8.12 11.80
CA GLY A 120 -13.29 7.96 13.19
C GLY A 120 -11.88 8.55 13.36
N PHE A 121 -10.95 7.75 13.86
CA PHE A 121 -9.53 8.16 14.03
C PHE A 121 -8.67 7.96 12.78
N ARG A 122 -9.25 7.50 11.65
CA ARG A 122 -8.51 7.33 10.40
C ARG A 122 -8.50 8.63 9.60
N VAL A 123 -7.31 8.99 9.12
CA VAL A 123 -7.10 10.09 8.18
C VAL A 123 -7.59 9.72 6.77
N ILE A 124 -7.66 10.73 5.89
CA ILE A 124 -7.84 10.52 4.46
C ILE A 124 -6.77 9.55 3.93
N HIS A 125 -7.14 8.67 3.02
CA HIS A 125 -6.23 7.68 2.47
C HIS A 125 -6.33 7.62 0.96
N HIS A 126 -5.20 7.45 0.28
CA HIS A 126 -5.10 7.46 -1.17
C HIS A 126 -4.45 6.15 -1.65
N SER A 127 -4.92 5.63 -2.77
CA SER A 127 -4.37 4.40 -3.37
C SER A 127 -4.57 4.39 -4.88
N ALA A 128 -3.77 3.57 -5.56
CA ALA A 128 -4.03 3.18 -6.94
C ALA A 128 -5.12 2.10 -6.98
N VAL A 129 -5.87 2.06 -8.07
CA VAL A 129 -6.80 0.98 -8.42
C VAL A 129 -6.52 0.56 -9.86
N ILE A 130 -6.52 -0.74 -10.12
CA ILE A 130 -6.43 -1.32 -11.46
C ILE A 130 -7.75 -1.98 -11.84
N SER A 131 -8.28 -1.72 -13.03
CA SER A 131 -9.51 -2.32 -13.54
C SER A 131 -9.30 -2.88 -14.95
N ALA A 132 -10.27 -3.61 -15.48
CA ALA A 132 -10.35 -3.85 -16.92
C ALA A 132 -10.53 -2.52 -17.68
N ARG A 133 -10.07 -2.48 -18.93
CA ARG A 133 -10.19 -1.32 -19.82
C ARG A 133 -11.66 -0.98 -20.05
N GLY A 134 -12.03 0.27 -19.80
CA GLY A 134 -13.41 0.76 -19.98
C GLY A 134 -14.25 0.67 -18.71
N GLU A 135 -13.85 -0.15 -17.75
CA GLU A 135 -14.50 -0.28 -16.45
C GLU A 135 -14.11 0.83 -15.48
N THR A 136 -14.90 0.96 -14.42
CA THR A 136 -14.71 1.99 -13.40
C THR A 136 -13.76 1.54 -12.30
N ARG A 137 -13.34 2.50 -11.48
CA ARG A 137 -12.58 2.26 -10.25
C ARG A 137 -13.32 1.35 -9.26
N ASP A 138 -14.65 1.39 -9.23
CA ASP A 138 -15.44 0.58 -8.29
C ASP A 138 -15.49 -0.91 -8.72
N GLU A 139 -15.13 -1.19 -9.97
CA GLU A 139 -15.05 -2.55 -10.56
C GLU A 139 -13.60 -3.07 -10.62
N GLY A 140 -12.67 -2.38 -9.98
CA GLY A 140 -11.24 -2.71 -10.00
C GLY A 140 -10.74 -3.44 -8.76
N ILE A 141 -9.42 -3.45 -8.61
CA ILE A 141 -8.69 -3.91 -7.43
C ILE A 141 -7.84 -2.76 -6.90
N VAL A 142 -8.00 -2.45 -5.62
CA VAL A 142 -7.17 -1.50 -4.88
C VAL A 142 -5.77 -2.07 -4.71
N LEU A 143 -4.75 -1.29 -5.02
CA LEU A 143 -3.34 -1.63 -4.85
C LEU A 143 -2.69 -0.69 -3.83
N ASP A 144 -2.68 -1.10 -2.57
CA ASP A 144 -2.34 -0.24 -1.43
C ASP A 144 -1.08 -0.72 -0.68
N PRO A 145 0.10 -0.20 -1.02
CA PRO A 145 1.34 -0.54 -0.32
C PRO A 145 1.60 0.31 0.93
N TRP A 146 0.82 1.36 1.20
CA TRP A 146 1.11 2.25 2.32
C TRP A 146 0.79 1.61 3.66
N ARG A 147 -0.28 0.79 3.76
CA ARG A 147 -0.75 0.21 5.04
C ARG A 147 0.31 -0.53 5.82
N TRP A 148 1.23 -1.15 5.10
CA TRP A 148 2.23 -2.05 5.65
C TRP A 148 3.64 -1.66 5.22
N GLY A 149 3.87 -0.36 4.94
CA GLY A 149 5.20 0.18 4.70
C GLY A 149 5.93 -0.46 3.51
N GLY A 150 5.22 -0.67 2.40
CA GLY A 150 5.76 -1.28 1.18
C GLY A 150 5.25 -2.69 0.91
N VAL A 151 4.76 -3.43 1.92
CA VAL A 151 4.08 -4.71 1.66
C VAL A 151 2.68 -4.44 1.10
N LEU A 152 2.41 -4.96 -0.10
CA LEU A 152 1.17 -4.69 -0.82
C LEU A 152 -0.05 -5.29 -0.08
N TYR A 153 -1.06 -4.46 0.18
CA TYR A 153 -2.43 -4.90 0.40
C TYR A 153 -3.24 -4.75 -0.89
N TRP A 154 -4.12 -5.70 -1.20
CA TRP A 154 -5.03 -5.58 -2.34
C TRP A 154 -6.39 -6.22 -2.06
N SER A 155 -7.45 -5.62 -2.61
CA SER A 155 -8.82 -6.11 -2.51
C SER A 155 -9.70 -5.47 -3.58
N ALA A 156 -10.89 -6.03 -3.83
CA ALA A 156 -11.96 -5.24 -4.41
C ALA A 156 -12.28 -4.03 -3.50
N PRO A 157 -12.68 -2.87 -4.04
CA PRO A 157 -13.06 -1.69 -3.26
C PRO A 157 -14.06 -1.96 -2.14
N GLU A 158 -15.07 -2.77 -2.39
CA GLU A 158 -16.16 -3.13 -1.47
C GLU A 158 -15.76 -4.15 -0.39
N ASP A 159 -14.73 -4.95 -0.66
CA ASP A 159 -14.24 -5.99 0.23
C ASP A 159 -13.25 -5.47 1.28
N ASP A 160 -12.83 -4.20 1.16
CA ASP A 160 -11.95 -3.58 2.14
C ASP A 160 -12.69 -3.26 3.45
N PRO A 161 -12.36 -3.92 4.58
CA PRO A 161 -13.05 -3.70 5.84
C PRO A 161 -12.66 -2.37 6.51
N THR A 162 -11.57 -1.74 6.05
CA THR A 162 -10.92 -0.60 6.73
C THR A 162 -11.26 0.73 6.08
N TYR A 163 -11.20 0.78 4.74
CA TYR A 163 -11.33 1.99 3.93
C TYR A 163 -12.55 1.92 3.03
N ARG A 164 -13.13 3.09 2.71
CA ARG A 164 -14.25 3.22 1.78
C ARG A 164 -13.77 3.93 0.55
N TRP A 165 -13.37 3.17 -0.44
CA TRP A 165 -12.77 3.67 -1.66
C TRP A 165 -13.78 4.40 -2.52
N GLY A 166 -13.40 5.60 -2.94
CA GLY A 166 -14.23 6.53 -3.70
C GLY A 166 -13.40 7.32 -4.71
N PRO A 167 -14.05 8.23 -5.46
CA PRO A 167 -13.35 9.13 -6.36
C PRO A 167 -12.38 10.03 -5.59
N PRO A 168 -11.39 10.65 -6.28
CA PRO A 168 -10.53 11.66 -5.67
C PRO A 168 -11.35 12.80 -5.05
N ILE A 169 -10.92 13.28 -3.87
CA ILE A 169 -11.51 14.41 -3.15
C ILE A 169 -10.46 15.51 -2.94
#